data_AF-A0A367Q1J0-F1
#
_entry.id   AF-A0A367Q1J0-F1
#
_cell.length_a   1.000
_cell.length_b   1.000
_cell.length_c   1.000
_cell.angle_alpha   90.00
_cell.angle_beta   90.00
_cell.angle_gamma   90.00
#
_symmetry.space_group_name_H-M   'P 1'
#
loop_
_entity.id
_entity.type
_entity.pdbx_description
1 polymer ?
#
loop_
_entity_poly.entity_id
_entity_poly.type
_entity_poly.pdbx_seq_one_letter_code
_entity_poly.pdbx_strand_id
1 'polypeptide(L)'
;MAHDERVENAEQIHPSDFSWKLWPVVPLYPYGKRRTIRKEVVKDTIWTFDQLQGIFYVVVPIRMTVVKLEGGGLLVYTPVAPTPECIRLVNELVAEHGDVKYIILPTISGLEHKVFVGPFARFFPNAQVFVAPKQWSFPLNLPLSWLGLPSKRTQLLPEDSSKVPFADEFDYAILGPIELGPGRFAEVAFLHKRSHTLLVTDSVISIPEDPPAIVQLDPYPLLFHAKDKASDIVADNQVNRRKGWQRVSLFALYFRPSVLDVIAWDRVFRDALKAPERSKKAYFGLFPFKWHPDWKRSFDALRGNGRLFVAPILQTLILNRAPRETINWANKVTSWDFQWIIPCHFDSPIKAAPQQFRQAFSFLEKQPAVNAGLFSSNSFPLPEEDFKLLRDIDAGLNKFGIVPPAKEKL
;
A
#
# COMPACT_ATOMS: atom_id res chain seq x y z
N MET A 1 5.27 -51.91 -1.43
CA MET A 1 4.16 -51.00 -1.07
C MET A 1 4.77 -49.70 -0.62
N ALA A 2 4.27 -48.61 -1.18
CA ALA A 2 4.94 -47.33 -1.37
C ALA A 2 5.23 -46.57 -0.05
N HIS A 3 6.43 -46.02 0.06
CA HIS A 3 6.75 -44.93 0.96
C HIS A 3 7.24 -43.74 0.13
N ASP A 4 6.39 -42.72 0.10
CA ASP A 4 6.66 -41.29 -0.06
C ASP A 4 7.76 -40.85 -1.04
N GLU A 5 7.38 -40.81 -2.32
CA GLU A 5 7.88 -39.78 -3.25
C GLU A 5 7.09 -38.48 -3.04
N ARG A 6 7.42 -37.71 -2.01
CA ARG A 6 7.14 -36.26 -1.94
C ARG A 6 8.28 -35.54 -1.22
N VAL A 7 9.45 -35.55 -1.86
CA VAL A 7 10.42 -34.47 -1.66
C VAL A 7 10.05 -33.42 -2.69
N GLU A 8 9.11 -32.54 -2.33
CA GLU A 8 8.83 -31.32 -3.08
C GLU A 8 10.14 -30.52 -3.18
N ASN A 9 10.49 -30.13 -4.41
CA ASN A 9 11.65 -29.31 -4.75
C ASN A 9 11.73 -28.08 -3.83
N ALA A 10 12.62 -28.11 -2.84
CA ALA A 10 13.10 -26.90 -2.21
C ALA A 10 13.94 -26.15 -3.26
N GLU A 11 13.30 -25.27 -4.04
CA GLU A 11 14.00 -24.38 -4.96
C GLU A 11 15.15 -23.71 -4.20
N GLN A 12 16.37 -23.89 -4.69
CA GLN A 12 17.55 -23.24 -4.12
C GLN A 12 17.38 -21.74 -4.28
N ILE A 13 17.05 -21.05 -3.18
CA ILE A 13 16.88 -19.61 -3.14
C ILE A 13 18.25 -18.95 -3.36
N HIS A 14 18.46 -18.33 -4.52
CA HIS A 14 19.70 -17.62 -4.80
C HIS A 14 19.59 -16.15 -4.38
N PRO A 15 20.59 -15.56 -3.68
CA PRO A 15 20.55 -14.15 -3.28
C PRO A 15 20.39 -13.16 -4.45
N SER A 16 20.77 -13.56 -5.66
CA SER A 16 20.56 -12.80 -6.90
C SER A 16 19.09 -12.66 -7.26
N ASP A 17 18.22 -13.56 -6.79
CA ASP A 17 16.80 -13.60 -7.15
C ASP A 17 16.01 -12.44 -6.58
N PHE A 18 16.57 -11.77 -5.56
CA PHE A 18 15.96 -10.60 -4.92
C PHE A 18 16.50 -9.28 -5.47
N SER A 19 17.39 -9.33 -6.46
CA SER A 19 18.11 -8.16 -6.95
C SER A 19 17.17 -7.19 -7.68
N TRP A 20 17.05 -5.98 -7.14
CA TRP A 20 16.39 -4.84 -7.79
C TRP A 20 17.39 -3.71 -8.05
N LYS A 21 17.96 -3.64 -9.27
CA LYS A 21 19.07 -2.71 -9.57
C LYS A 21 18.66 -1.24 -9.67
N LEU A 22 17.39 -0.95 -9.95
CA LEU A 22 16.87 0.42 -10.11
C LEU A 22 16.39 1.03 -8.79
N TRP A 23 16.72 0.43 -7.65
CA TRP A 23 16.40 0.97 -6.33
C TRP A 23 16.88 2.42 -6.08
N PRO A 24 17.96 2.94 -6.68
CA PRO A 24 18.35 4.34 -6.45
C PRO A 24 17.34 5.36 -6.98
N VAL A 25 16.46 4.99 -7.92
CA VAL A 25 15.42 5.88 -8.47
C VAL A 25 14.40 6.26 -7.40
N VAL A 26 14.00 5.28 -6.58
CA VAL A 26 13.09 5.46 -5.45
C VAL A 26 13.67 4.65 -4.28
N PRO A 27 14.56 5.24 -3.45
CA PRO A 27 15.41 4.52 -2.50
C PRO A 27 14.67 4.11 -1.22
N LEU A 28 13.65 3.27 -1.38
CA LEU A 28 12.86 2.69 -0.29
C LEU A 28 13.46 1.36 0.14
N TYR A 29 13.53 1.12 1.46
CA TYR A 29 13.84 -0.19 2.03
C TYR A 29 12.95 -1.27 1.40
N PRO A 30 13.41 -2.50 1.12
CA PRO A 30 14.74 -3.07 1.35
C PRO A 30 15.75 -2.75 0.23
N TYR A 31 15.58 -1.61 -0.43
CA TYR A 31 16.45 -1.11 -1.50
C TYR A 31 16.53 -2.13 -2.65
N GLY A 32 17.73 -2.64 -2.92
CA GLY A 32 18.00 -3.58 -4.00
C GLY A 32 17.77 -5.04 -3.66
N LYS A 33 17.26 -5.40 -2.48
CA LYS A 33 17.01 -6.79 -2.07
C LYS A 33 15.53 -7.01 -1.74
N ARG A 34 14.70 -7.15 -2.76
CA ARG A 34 13.23 -7.28 -2.62
C ARG A 34 12.82 -8.73 -2.81
N ARG A 35 12.33 -9.33 -1.72
CA ARG A 35 11.67 -10.64 -1.76
C ARG A 35 10.20 -10.50 -2.12
N THR A 36 9.64 -11.55 -2.70
CA THR A 36 8.26 -11.62 -3.19
C THR A 36 7.58 -12.83 -2.60
N ILE A 37 6.41 -12.65 -1.99
CA ILE A 37 5.51 -13.76 -1.63
C ILE A 37 4.35 -13.76 -2.61
N ARG A 38 4.22 -14.84 -3.40
CA ARG A 38 2.99 -15.12 -4.15
C ARG A 38 2.01 -15.86 -3.24
N LYS A 39 0.76 -15.42 -3.22
CA LYS A 39 -0.36 -16.09 -2.57
C LYS A 39 -1.53 -16.18 -3.54
N GLU A 40 -2.09 -17.36 -3.70
CA GLU A 40 -3.39 -17.52 -4.35
C GLU A 40 -4.50 -17.09 -3.37
N VAL A 41 -5.32 -16.13 -3.79
CA VAL A 41 -6.39 -15.55 -2.95
C VAL A 41 -7.78 -15.88 -3.46
N VAL A 42 -7.91 -16.17 -4.76
CA VAL A 42 -9.08 -16.81 -5.37
C VAL A 42 -8.57 -17.94 -6.23
N LYS A 43 -9.02 -19.16 -5.92
CA LYS A 43 -8.56 -20.39 -6.57
C LYS A 43 -8.61 -20.29 -8.09
N ASP A 44 -7.51 -20.66 -8.74
CA ASP A 44 -7.28 -20.71 -10.19
C ASP A 44 -7.63 -19.39 -10.91
N THR A 45 -7.65 -18.25 -10.18
CA THR A 45 -8.19 -16.98 -10.70
C THR A 45 -7.41 -15.74 -10.28
N ILE A 46 -7.09 -15.56 -8.99
CA ILE A 46 -6.43 -14.34 -8.49
C ILE A 46 -5.26 -14.69 -7.56
N TRP A 47 -4.11 -14.09 -7.84
CA TRP A 47 -2.90 -14.19 -7.02
C TRP A 47 -2.41 -12.80 -6.62
N THR A 48 -1.92 -12.68 -5.39
CA THR A 48 -1.24 -11.47 -4.89
C THR A 48 0.25 -11.72 -4.77
N PHE A 49 1.05 -10.72 -5.09
CA PHE A 49 2.51 -10.73 -5.01
C PHE A 49 2.95 -9.59 -4.09
N ASP A 50 3.38 -9.94 -2.89
CA ASP A 50 3.73 -8.98 -1.84
C ASP A 50 5.23 -8.77 -1.78
N GLN A 51 5.66 -7.52 -1.76
CA GLN A 51 7.03 -7.10 -1.44
C GLN A 51 7.03 -6.13 -0.26
N LEU A 52 8.21 -5.78 0.26
CA LEU A 52 8.36 -4.74 1.28
C LEU A 52 8.66 -3.36 0.68
N GLN A 53 8.13 -2.34 1.33
CA GLN A 53 8.61 -0.97 1.20
C GLN A 53 8.70 -0.26 2.55
N GLY A 54 9.60 0.71 2.69
CA GLY A 54 9.64 1.54 3.91
C GLY A 54 10.78 2.54 3.97
N ILE A 55 10.72 3.39 4.99
CA ILE A 55 11.72 4.40 5.37
C ILE A 55 11.95 4.28 6.88
N PHE A 56 13.19 4.38 7.36
CA PHE A 56 13.53 4.24 8.80
C PHE A 56 12.97 2.97 9.45
N TYR A 57 13.00 1.84 8.74
CA TYR A 57 12.39 0.57 9.15
C TYR A 57 10.88 0.60 9.43
N VAL A 58 10.19 1.70 9.13
CA VAL A 58 8.74 1.75 9.05
C VAL A 58 8.35 1.06 7.75
N VAL A 59 8.20 -0.26 7.83
CA VAL A 59 8.01 -1.13 6.66
C VAL A 59 6.58 -1.63 6.56
N VAL A 60 6.01 -1.52 5.36
CA VAL A 60 4.66 -2.01 5.05
C VAL A 60 4.70 -2.85 3.77
N PRO A 61 3.76 -3.80 3.59
CA PRO A 61 3.62 -4.51 2.32
C PRO A 61 3.31 -3.54 1.18
N ILE A 62 3.84 -3.81 -0.01
CA ILE A 62 3.36 -3.28 -1.31
C ILE A 62 2.99 -4.48 -2.19
N ARG A 63 1.86 -4.40 -2.88
CA ARG A 63 1.22 -5.54 -3.53
C ARG A 63 0.90 -5.31 -5.00
N MET A 64 1.22 -6.33 -5.78
CA MET A 64 0.74 -6.55 -7.14
C MET A 64 -0.34 -7.63 -7.12
N THR A 65 -1.38 -7.47 -7.94
CA THR A 65 -2.42 -8.49 -8.11
C THR A 65 -2.41 -9.00 -9.54
N VAL A 66 -2.42 -10.32 -9.73
CA VAL A 66 -2.51 -10.97 -11.03
C VAL A 66 -3.86 -11.66 -11.12
N VAL A 67 -4.62 -11.38 -12.17
CA VAL A 67 -5.95 -11.94 -12.43
C VAL A 67 -5.91 -12.71 -13.75
N LYS A 68 -6.37 -13.95 -13.74
CA LYS A 68 -6.59 -14.76 -14.94
C LYS A 68 -7.80 -14.26 -15.72
N LEU A 69 -7.62 -14.08 -17.02
CA LEU A 69 -8.67 -13.68 -17.95
C LEU A 69 -9.39 -14.91 -18.52
N GLU A 70 -10.70 -14.80 -18.71
CA GLU A 70 -11.53 -15.82 -19.35
C GLU A 70 -11.14 -16.06 -20.81
N GLY A 71 -10.81 -14.99 -21.53
CA GLY A 71 -10.26 -15.05 -22.89
C GLY A 71 -8.81 -15.57 -22.97
N GLY A 72 -8.27 -16.13 -21.88
CA GLY A 72 -6.89 -16.57 -21.73
C GLY A 72 -5.92 -15.42 -21.44
N GLY A 73 -4.81 -15.73 -20.79
CA GLY A 73 -3.80 -14.76 -20.37
C GLY A 73 -4.09 -14.10 -19.03
N LEU A 74 -3.25 -13.13 -18.68
CA LEU A 74 -3.24 -12.49 -17.36
C LEU A 74 -3.39 -10.96 -17.45
N LEU A 75 -4.09 -10.38 -16.49
CA LEU A 75 -4.06 -8.96 -16.17
C LEU A 75 -3.24 -8.75 -14.89
N VAL A 76 -2.30 -7.82 -14.92
CA VAL A 76 -1.46 -7.45 -13.77
C VAL A 76 -1.85 -6.06 -13.30
N TYR A 77 -2.38 -5.95 -12.08
CA TYR A 77 -2.69 -4.71 -11.39
C TYR A 77 -1.53 -4.33 -10.45
N THR A 78 -1.07 -3.08 -10.52
CA THR A 78 -0.01 -2.49 -9.67
C THR A 78 1.28 -3.31 -9.56
N PRO A 79 2.06 -3.44 -10.66
CA PRO A 79 3.31 -4.18 -10.62
C PRO A 79 4.23 -3.81 -9.45
N VAL A 80 4.79 -4.82 -8.80
CA VAL A 80 5.89 -4.68 -7.83
C VAL A 80 7.24 -4.83 -8.53
N ALA A 81 8.35 -4.69 -7.81
CA ALA A 81 9.67 -4.75 -8.43
C ALA A 81 9.86 -6.09 -9.16
N PRO A 82 10.22 -6.08 -10.46
CA PRO A 82 10.44 -7.28 -11.25
C PRO A 82 11.81 -7.89 -10.93
N THR A 83 11.98 -8.37 -9.70
CA THR A 83 13.14 -9.18 -9.32
C THR A 83 13.07 -10.52 -10.05
N PRO A 84 14.20 -11.25 -10.24
CA PRO A 84 14.15 -12.56 -10.87
C PRO A 84 13.18 -13.54 -10.17
N GLU A 85 13.06 -13.49 -8.84
CA GLU A 85 12.05 -14.25 -8.08
C GLU A 85 10.63 -13.88 -8.52
N CYS A 86 10.28 -12.59 -8.54
CA CYS A 86 8.96 -12.11 -8.94
C CYS A 86 8.62 -12.54 -10.38
N ILE A 87 9.55 -12.35 -11.32
CA ILE A 87 9.34 -12.70 -12.73
C ILE A 87 9.18 -14.21 -12.92
N ARG A 88 9.96 -15.04 -12.22
CA ARG A 88 9.81 -16.49 -12.26
C ARG A 88 8.42 -16.92 -11.77
N LEU A 89 7.98 -16.40 -10.63
CA LEU A 89 6.65 -16.69 -10.07
C LEU A 89 5.50 -16.24 -10.99
N VAL A 90 5.68 -15.15 -11.75
CA VAL A 90 4.71 -14.73 -12.77
C VAL A 90 4.77 -15.65 -13.99
N ASN A 91 5.96 -16.07 -14.42
CA ASN A 91 6.12 -16.98 -15.57
C ASN A 91 5.52 -18.36 -15.33
N GLU A 92 5.48 -18.84 -14.08
CA GLU A 92 4.71 -20.04 -13.72
C GLU A 92 3.22 -19.88 -14.04
N LEU A 93 2.63 -18.72 -13.72
CA LEU A 93 1.23 -18.43 -14.09
C LEU A 93 1.06 -18.27 -15.60
N VAL A 94 2.05 -17.69 -16.30
CA VAL A 94 2.03 -17.57 -17.76
C VAL A 94 2.04 -18.94 -18.43
N ALA A 95 2.85 -19.87 -17.93
CA ALA A 95 2.92 -21.24 -18.46
C ALA A 95 1.58 -21.98 -18.36
N GLU A 96 0.79 -21.69 -17.31
CA GLU A 96 -0.48 -22.37 -17.06
C GLU A 96 -1.70 -21.65 -17.67
N HIS A 97 -1.69 -20.31 -17.67
CA HIS A 97 -2.88 -19.51 -17.99
C HIS A 97 -2.73 -18.62 -19.22
N GLY A 98 -1.54 -18.55 -19.80
CA GLY A 98 -1.22 -17.75 -20.98
C GLY A 98 -0.54 -16.41 -20.66
N ASP A 99 -0.07 -15.72 -21.70
CA ASP A 99 0.70 -14.49 -21.60
C ASP A 99 0.02 -13.38 -20.77
N VAL A 100 0.83 -12.52 -20.15
CA VAL A 100 0.37 -11.25 -19.61
C VAL A 100 -0.13 -10.37 -20.76
N LYS A 101 -1.45 -10.12 -20.79
CA LYS A 101 -2.11 -9.29 -21.81
C LYS A 101 -2.16 -7.82 -21.40
N TYR A 102 -2.39 -7.54 -20.12
CA TYR A 102 -2.61 -6.18 -19.63
C TYR A 102 -1.82 -5.90 -18.36
N ILE A 103 -1.23 -4.70 -18.26
CA ILE A 103 -0.54 -4.19 -17.08
C ILE A 103 -1.18 -2.86 -16.70
N ILE A 104 -1.68 -2.73 -15.48
CA ILE A 104 -2.44 -1.58 -15.01
C ILE A 104 -1.61 -0.77 -14.00
N LEU A 105 -1.42 0.52 -14.27
CA LEU A 105 -0.99 1.53 -13.31
C LEU A 105 -2.21 2.37 -12.90
N PRO A 106 -2.89 2.05 -11.79
CA PRO A 106 -4.16 2.65 -11.43
C PRO A 106 -4.02 3.94 -10.62
N THR A 107 -2.82 4.50 -10.44
CA THR A 107 -2.59 5.71 -9.65
C THR A 107 -1.62 6.67 -10.32
N ILE A 108 -1.72 7.95 -9.97
CA ILE A 108 -0.76 9.00 -10.38
C ILE A 108 0.07 9.55 -9.20
N SER A 109 -0.21 9.14 -7.95
CA SER A 109 0.37 9.73 -6.73
C SER A 109 1.38 8.85 -6.01
N GLY A 110 1.35 7.54 -6.19
CA GLY A 110 2.32 6.61 -5.59
C GLY A 110 3.52 6.38 -6.51
N LEU A 111 4.65 7.02 -6.24
CA LEU A 111 5.90 6.78 -6.97
C LEU A 111 6.34 5.31 -6.84
N GLU A 112 6.09 4.72 -5.67
CA GLU A 112 6.29 3.31 -5.38
C GLU A 112 5.48 2.38 -6.28
N HIS A 113 4.27 2.78 -6.69
CA HIS A 113 3.42 1.99 -7.59
C HIS A 113 3.79 2.23 -9.07
N LYS A 114 4.37 3.40 -9.39
CA LYS A 114 4.74 3.79 -10.75
C LYS A 114 6.11 3.29 -11.19
N VAL A 115 7.10 3.33 -10.31
CA VAL A 115 8.52 3.07 -10.65
C VAL A 115 8.75 1.66 -11.21
N PHE A 116 7.91 0.69 -10.85
CA PHE A 116 8.06 -0.69 -11.27
C PHE A 116 7.42 -0.99 -12.63
N VAL A 117 6.45 -0.18 -13.09
CA VAL A 117 5.62 -0.49 -14.27
C VAL A 117 6.44 -0.61 -15.54
N GLY A 118 7.28 0.38 -15.85
CA GLY A 118 8.13 0.35 -17.06
C GLY A 118 9.09 -0.85 -17.05
N PRO A 119 9.89 -1.03 -15.99
CA PRO A 119 10.77 -2.20 -15.83
C PRO A 119 10.03 -3.54 -15.90
N PHE A 120 8.87 -3.68 -15.26
CA PHE A 120 8.07 -4.90 -15.29
C PHE A 120 7.55 -5.18 -16.70
N ALA A 121 7.03 -4.16 -17.39
CA ALA A 121 6.55 -4.29 -18.76
C ALA A 121 7.62 -4.77 -19.75
N ARG A 122 8.92 -4.57 -19.48
CA ARG A 122 10.01 -5.07 -20.36
C ARG A 122 10.12 -6.59 -20.37
N PHE A 123 9.70 -7.26 -19.30
CA PHE A 123 9.67 -8.73 -19.24
C PHE A 123 8.48 -9.33 -20.01
N PHE A 124 7.44 -8.53 -20.24
CA PHE A 124 6.22 -8.94 -20.95
C PHE A 124 5.99 -8.01 -22.16
N PRO A 125 6.76 -8.16 -23.26
CA PRO A 125 6.78 -7.21 -24.37
C PRO A 125 5.46 -7.15 -25.15
N ASN A 126 4.66 -8.21 -25.12
CA ASN A 126 3.35 -8.29 -25.78
C ASN A 126 2.22 -7.64 -24.98
N ALA A 127 2.43 -7.38 -23.68
CA ALA A 127 1.40 -6.80 -22.81
C ALA A 127 1.11 -5.34 -23.18
N GLN A 128 -0.16 -4.95 -23.22
CA GLN A 128 -0.56 -3.55 -23.25
C GLN A 128 -0.51 -2.95 -21.84
N VAL A 129 0.00 -1.73 -21.72
CA VAL A 129 0.06 -1.00 -20.45
C VAL A 129 -1.06 0.03 -20.42
N PHE A 130 -1.92 -0.02 -19.42
CA PHE A 130 -2.96 0.96 -19.18
C PHE A 130 -2.64 1.77 -17.93
N VAL A 131 -2.69 3.09 -18.02
CA VAL A 131 -2.36 3.99 -16.92
C VAL A 131 -3.53 4.89 -16.57
N ALA A 132 -3.69 5.20 -15.29
CA ALA A 132 -4.61 6.24 -14.83
C ALA A 132 -4.35 7.55 -15.60
N PRO A 133 -5.39 8.26 -16.06
CA PRO A 133 -5.22 9.48 -16.82
C PRO A 133 -4.52 10.56 -16.00
N LYS A 134 -3.90 11.53 -16.69
CA LYS A 134 -3.20 12.68 -16.08
C LYS A 134 -2.00 12.29 -15.20
N GLN A 135 -1.30 11.22 -15.59
CA GLN A 135 0.04 10.93 -15.07
C GLN A 135 0.93 12.16 -15.13
N TRP A 136 1.77 12.32 -14.11
CA TRP A 136 2.71 13.43 -14.01
C TRP A 136 4.07 12.97 -13.45
N SER A 137 5.06 13.85 -13.50
CA SER A 137 6.36 13.68 -12.84
C SER A 137 6.90 15.00 -12.31
N PHE A 138 7.81 14.90 -11.35
CA PHE A 138 8.45 16.01 -10.66
C PHE A 138 9.98 15.88 -10.76
N PRO A 139 10.75 16.98 -10.87
CA PRO A 139 10.32 18.39 -10.90
C PRO A 139 9.78 18.85 -12.27
N LEU A 140 10.03 18.07 -13.32
CA LEU A 140 9.56 18.34 -14.68
C LEU A 140 8.52 17.31 -15.07
N ASN A 141 7.46 17.75 -15.75
CA ASN A 141 6.44 16.84 -16.25
C ASN A 141 6.91 16.19 -17.57
N LEU A 142 7.71 15.12 -17.44
CA LEU A 142 8.29 14.40 -18.56
C LEU A 142 7.29 13.45 -19.22
N PRO A 143 7.44 13.18 -20.54
CA PRO A 143 6.67 12.14 -21.22
C PRO A 143 6.85 10.77 -20.55
N LEU A 144 5.78 9.95 -20.51
CA LEU A 144 5.82 8.62 -19.90
C LEU A 144 6.90 7.70 -20.50
N SER A 145 7.20 7.88 -21.78
CA SER A 145 8.27 7.16 -22.47
C SER A 145 9.65 7.42 -21.86
N TRP A 146 9.90 8.65 -21.41
CA TRP A 146 11.14 9.03 -20.74
C TRP A 146 11.19 8.51 -19.30
N LEU A 147 10.03 8.26 -18.69
CA LEU A 147 9.90 7.57 -17.40
C LEU A 147 9.99 6.04 -17.54
N GLY A 148 10.30 5.53 -18.73
CA GLY A 148 10.54 4.11 -18.99
C GLY A 148 9.31 3.30 -19.38
N LEU A 149 8.13 3.93 -19.53
CA LEU A 149 6.94 3.24 -20.04
C LEU A 149 7.03 3.06 -21.57
N PRO A 150 6.61 1.90 -22.12
CA PRO A 150 6.77 1.61 -23.54
C PRO A 150 5.78 2.41 -24.42
N SER A 151 6.27 3.39 -25.18
CA SER A 151 5.45 4.39 -25.88
C SER A 151 4.36 3.80 -26.80
N LYS A 152 4.69 2.78 -27.59
CA LYS A 152 3.78 2.19 -28.59
C LYS A 152 2.65 1.35 -28.01
N ARG A 153 2.72 0.99 -26.72
CA ARG A 153 1.76 0.10 -26.06
C ARG A 153 1.31 0.60 -24.69
N THR A 154 1.56 1.88 -24.40
CA THR A 154 1.03 2.56 -23.21
C THR A 154 -0.20 3.37 -23.60
N GLN A 155 -1.33 3.08 -22.97
CA GLN A 155 -2.62 3.71 -23.20
C GLN A 155 -3.13 4.35 -21.91
N LEU A 156 -3.89 5.43 -22.04
CA LEU A 156 -4.63 5.97 -20.90
C LEU A 156 -5.87 5.10 -20.70
N LEU A 157 -6.24 4.84 -19.45
CA LEU A 157 -7.56 4.31 -19.13
C LEU A 157 -8.61 5.35 -19.57
N PRO A 158 -9.54 4.98 -20.49
CA PRO A 158 -10.64 5.86 -20.86
C PRO A 158 -11.55 6.10 -19.64
N GLU A 159 -12.30 7.20 -19.62
CA GLU A 159 -13.25 7.47 -18.54
C GLU A 159 -14.39 6.44 -18.50
N ASP A 160 -14.81 5.98 -19.67
CA ASP A 160 -15.80 4.92 -19.85
C ASP A 160 -15.13 3.54 -19.83
N SER A 161 -15.39 2.76 -18.78
CA SER A 161 -14.83 1.41 -18.59
C SER A 161 -15.29 0.38 -19.63
N SER A 162 -16.29 0.68 -20.45
CA SER A 162 -16.68 -0.21 -21.55
C SER A 162 -15.72 -0.18 -22.75
N LYS A 163 -14.81 0.81 -22.81
CA LYS A 163 -13.93 1.05 -23.96
C LYS A 163 -12.57 0.38 -23.88
N VAL A 164 -12.31 -0.38 -22.82
CA VAL A 164 -11.08 -1.17 -22.67
C VAL A 164 -11.27 -2.58 -23.19
N PRO A 165 -10.20 -3.25 -23.67
CA PRO A 165 -10.31 -4.60 -24.23
C PRO A 165 -10.64 -5.70 -23.20
N PHE A 166 -10.69 -5.37 -21.92
CA PHE A 166 -11.04 -6.28 -20.81
C PHE A 166 -12.36 -5.88 -20.12
N ALA A 167 -13.20 -5.08 -20.80
CA ALA A 167 -14.47 -4.58 -20.26
C ALA A 167 -15.50 -5.67 -19.93
N ASP A 168 -15.43 -6.83 -20.60
CA ASP A 168 -16.35 -7.94 -20.33
C ASP A 168 -16.14 -8.52 -18.92
N GLU A 169 -14.90 -8.47 -18.42
CA GLU A 169 -14.52 -9.07 -17.13
C GLU A 169 -14.36 -8.03 -16.00
N PHE A 170 -14.15 -6.76 -16.36
CA PHE A 170 -13.90 -5.68 -15.40
C PHE A 170 -14.78 -4.46 -15.60
N ASP A 171 -15.15 -3.82 -14.49
CA ASP A 171 -15.53 -2.41 -14.46
C ASP A 171 -14.49 -1.61 -13.68
N TYR A 172 -14.42 -0.31 -13.90
CA TYR A 172 -13.59 0.55 -13.07
C TYR A 172 -14.15 1.97 -12.95
N ALA A 173 -13.65 2.70 -11.95
CA ALA A 173 -14.05 4.07 -11.65
C ALA A 173 -12.84 4.88 -11.23
N ILE A 174 -12.68 6.06 -11.83
CA ILE A 174 -11.52 6.93 -11.65
C ILE A 174 -11.86 8.02 -10.62
N LEU A 175 -11.09 8.08 -9.54
CA LEU A 175 -11.06 9.21 -8.61
C LEU A 175 -10.00 10.20 -9.09
N GLY A 176 -10.40 11.47 -9.18
CA GLY A 176 -9.49 12.57 -9.42
C GLY A 176 -9.42 13.04 -10.88
N PRO A 177 -8.42 13.87 -11.21
CA PRO A 177 -7.31 14.27 -10.35
C PRO A 177 -7.80 15.19 -9.22
N ILE A 178 -7.22 15.02 -8.05
CA ILE A 178 -7.27 15.97 -6.95
C ILE A 178 -5.98 16.77 -7.01
N GLU A 179 -6.10 18.08 -7.19
CA GLU A 179 -4.94 18.97 -7.25
C GLU A 179 -4.34 19.17 -5.84
N LEU A 180 -3.03 18.95 -5.71
CA LEU A 180 -2.27 19.07 -4.47
C LEU A 180 -1.11 20.06 -4.63
N GLY A 181 -1.30 21.08 -5.46
CA GLY A 181 -0.27 22.08 -5.78
C GLY A 181 0.76 21.54 -6.78
N PRO A 182 2.04 21.30 -6.40
CA PRO A 182 3.03 20.77 -7.33
C PRO A 182 2.74 19.33 -7.80
N GLY A 183 1.83 18.63 -7.13
CA GLY A 183 1.44 17.26 -7.46
C GLY A 183 -0.06 17.07 -7.56
N ARG A 184 -0.45 15.85 -7.91
CA ARG A 184 -1.85 15.43 -8.07
C ARG A 184 -2.06 14.03 -7.51
N PHE A 185 -3.26 13.78 -7.03
CA PHE A 185 -3.72 12.46 -6.63
C PHE A 185 -4.81 11.96 -7.55
N ALA A 186 -4.73 10.70 -7.94
CA ALA A 186 -5.79 9.99 -8.64
C ALA A 186 -5.60 8.49 -8.38
N GLU A 187 -6.72 7.79 -8.32
CA GLU A 187 -6.78 6.34 -8.16
C GLU A 187 -7.88 5.77 -9.05
N VAL A 188 -7.69 4.54 -9.54
CA VAL A 188 -8.68 3.79 -10.29
C VAL A 188 -8.99 2.49 -9.55
N ALA A 189 -10.21 2.40 -9.02
CA ALA A 189 -10.72 1.15 -8.46
C ALA A 189 -11.22 0.24 -9.58
N PHE A 190 -10.84 -1.03 -9.54
CA PHE A 190 -11.23 -2.06 -10.51
C PHE A 190 -12.13 -3.09 -9.83
N LEU A 191 -13.26 -3.42 -10.43
CA LEU A 191 -14.06 -4.58 -10.06
C LEU A 191 -13.75 -5.72 -11.03
N HIS A 192 -13.28 -6.85 -10.51
CA HIS A 192 -13.34 -8.11 -11.26
C HIS A 192 -14.72 -8.74 -11.05
N LYS A 193 -15.54 -8.77 -12.11
CA LYS A 193 -16.98 -9.08 -12.05
C LYS A 193 -17.23 -10.48 -11.51
N ARG A 194 -16.58 -11.49 -12.10
CA ARG A 194 -16.82 -12.91 -11.77
C ARG A 194 -16.51 -13.27 -10.33
N SER A 195 -15.44 -12.71 -9.74
CA SER A 195 -15.04 -13.04 -8.36
C SER A 195 -15.59 -12.06 -7.32
N HIS A 196 -16.40 -11.07 -7.72
CA HIS A 196 -16.91 -10.03 -6.84
C HIS A 196 -15.78 -9.38 -6.01
N THR A 197 -14.65 -9.08 -6.66
CA THR A 197 -13.44 -8.59 -6.00
C THR A 197 -13.09 -7.20 -6.48
N LEU A 198 -13.01 -6.27 -5.54
CA LEU A 198 -12.57 -4.90 -5.76
C LEU A 198 -11.06 -4.79 -5.56
N LEU A 199 -10.35 -4.27 -6.56
CA LEU A 199 -8.94 -3.91 -6.48
C LEU A 199 -8.82 -2.40 -6.30
N VAL A 200 -8.06 -2.00 -5.28
CA VAL A 200 -7.80 -0.59 -4.94
C VAL A 200 -6.31 -0.41 -4.66
N THR A 201 -5.80 0.80 -4.87
CA THR A 201 -4.43 1.14 -4.45
C THR A 201 -4.41 1.50 -2.98
N ASP A 202 -4.63 2.79 -2.68
CA ASP A 202 -4.34 3.36 -1.37
C ASP A 202 -5.60 3.93 -0.71
N SER A 203 -6.70 4.02 -1.46
CA SER A 203 -7.93 4.70 -1.03
C SER A 203 -8.54 4.11 0.24
N VAL A 204 -8.42 2.80 0.44
CA VAL A 204 -8.84 2.14 1.69
C VAL A 204 -7.83 1.08 2.12
N ILE A 205 -7.71 0.89 3.43
CA ILE A 205 -6.84 -0.12 4.04
C ILE A 205 -7.56 -0.79 5.22
N SER A 206 -7.06 -1.96 5.61
CA SER A 206 -7.32 -2.58 6.91
C SER A 206 -6.00 -3.06 7.50
N ILE A 207 -5.87 -3.01 8.83
CA ILE A 207 -4.63 -3.40 9.52
C ILE A 207 -4.82 -4.74 10.22
N PRO A 208 -4.00 -5.76 9.89
CA PRO A 208 -4.01 -7.01 10.63
C PRO A 208 -3.39 -6.82 12.02
N GLU A 209 -3.85 -7.62 12.99
CA GLU A 209 -3.28 -7.59 14.35
C GLU A 209 -1.79 -8.01 14.35
N ASP A 210 -1.49 -9.02 13.54
CA ASP A 210 -0.18 -9.61 13.36
C ASP A 210 0.51 -9.07 12.10
N PRO A 211 1.86 -9.03 12.07
CA PRO A 211 2.60 -8.63 10.89
C PRO A 211 2.27 -9.53 9.68
N PRO A 212 2.01 -8.96 8.49
CA PRO A 212 1.86 -9.73 7.26
C PRO A 212 3.10 -10.60 6.97
N ALA A 213 2.91 -11.74 6.32
CA ALA A 213 3.97 -12.72 6.08
C ALA A 213 5.24 -12.11 5.45
N ILE A 214 5.08 -11.19 4.49
CA ILE A 214 6.18 -10.50 3.82
C ILE A 214 7.06 -9.68 4.78
N VAL A 215 6.45 -9.09 5.83
CA VAL A 215 7.12 -8.31 6.87
C VAL A 215 7.87 -9.22 7.85
N GLN A 216 7.47 -10.48 7.95
CA GLN A 216 8.10 -11.45 8.84
C GLN A 216 9.35 -12.13 8.27
N LEU A 217 9.61 -12.00 6.95
CA LEU A 217 10.76 -12.63 6.30
C LEU A 217 12.12 -12.11 6.81
N ASP A 218 12.20 -10.82 7.12
CA ASP A 218 13.31 -10.21 7.87
C ASP A 218 12.71 -9.53 9.10
N PRO A 219 12.88 -10.11 10.30
CA PRO A 219 12.25 -9.58 11.51
C PRO A 219 12.91 -8.31 12.02
N TYR A 220 14.09 -7.93 11.52
CA TYR A 220 14.87 -6.84 12.10
C TYR A 220 14.12 -5.50 12.17
N PRO A 221 13.41 -5.03 11.12
CA PRO A 221 12.60 -3.82 11.22
C PRO A 221 11.54 -3.88 12.34
N LEU A 222 10.90 -5.03 12.53
CA LEU A 222 9.92 -5.23 13.60
C LEU A 222 10.58 -5.17 14.98
N LEU A 223 11.69 -5.88 15.16
CA LEU A 223 12.43 -5.88 16.42
C LEU A 223 13.02 -4.51 16.76
N PHE A 224 13.44 -3.74 15.74
CA PHE A 224 13.90 -2.37 15.91
C PHE A 224 12.79 -1.46 16.47
N HIS A 225 11.58 -1.53 15.91
CA HIS A 225 10.43 -0.74 16.37
C HIS A 225 9.77 -1.28 17.66
N ALA A 226 10.11 -2.50 18.08
CA ALA A 226 9.67 -3.07 19.36
C ALA A 226 10.48 -2.55 20.57
N LYS A 227 11.64 -1.91 20.35
CA LYS A 227 12.47 -1.29 21.40
C LYS A 227 11.73 -0.17 22.13
N ASP A 228 11.97 -0.04 23.42
CA ASP A 228 11.57 1.13 24.21
C ASP A 228 12.73 2.10 24.44
N LYS A 229 13.97 1.60 24.39
CA LYS A 229 15.22 2.36 24.52
C LYS A 229 16.30 1.87 23.54
N ALA A 230 17.29 2.72 23.27
CA ALA A 230 18.44 2.38 22.43
C ALA A 230 19.23 1.15 22.92
N SER A 231 19.30 0.97 24.24
CA SER A 231 20.01 -0.12 24.91
C SER A 231 19.29 -1.48 24.86
N ASP A 232 18.03 -1.52 24.43
CA ASP A 232 17.23 -2.74 24.51
C ASP A 232 17.71 -3.80 23.51
N ILE A 233 17.87 -5.02 24.02
CA ILE A 233 18.03 -6.24 23.22
C ILE A 233 16.65 -6.92 23.17
N VAL A 234 16.01 -6.87 22.00
CA VAL A 234 14.67 -7.43 21.81
C VAL A 234 14.80 -8.84 21.25
N ALA A 235 14.36 -9.83 22.02
CA ALA A 235 14.35 -11.22 21.58
C ALA A 235 13.40 -11.42 20.39
N ASP A 236 13.81 -12.24 19.43
CA ASP A 236 12.97 -12.58 18.28
C ASP A 236 11.89 -13.60 18.67
N ASN A 237 10.66 -13.11 18.90
CA ASN A 237 9.49 -13.93 19.18
C ASN A 237 8.21 -13.26 18.65
N GLN A 238 7.11 -14.00 18.59
CA GLN A 238 5.84 -13.50 18.04
C GLN A 238 5.34 -12.24 18.75
N VAL A 239 5.47 -12.17 20.07
CA VAL A 239 5.01 -11.03 20.88
C VAL A 239 5.77 -9.75 20.50
N ASN A 240 7.10 -9.83 20.38
CA ASN A 240 7.94 -8.69 20.02
C ASN A 240 7.78 -8.29 18.55
N ARG A 241 7.65 -9.27 17.63
CA ARG A 241 7.32 -8.99 16.23
C ARG A 241 5.99 -8.26 16.10
N ARG A 242 4.96 -8.70 16.84
CA ARG A 242 3.65 -8.04 16.91
C ARG A 242 3.77 -6.63 17.49
N LYS A 243 4.47 -6.45 18.62
CA LYS A 243 4.71 -5.12 19.21
C LYS A 243 5.34 -4.16 18.19
N GLY A 244 6.38 -4.61 17.49
CA GLY A 244 7.04 -3.85 16.43
C GLY A 244 6.09 -3.48 15.29
N TRP A 245 5.31 -4.44 14.80
CA TRP A 245 4.33 -4.24 13.72
C TRP A 245 3.28 -3.20 14.07
N GLN A 246 2.74 -3.27 15.28
CA GLN A 246 1.69 -2.36 15.74
C GLN A 246 2.21 -0.93 15.83
N ARG A 247 3.45 -0.75 16.32
CA ARG A 247 4.15 0.54 16.34
C ARG A 247 4.49 1.05 14.94
N VAL A 248 4.95 0.17 14.05
CA VAL A 248 5.17 0.49 12.62
C VAL A 248 3.88 0.95 11.95
N SER A 249 2.74 0.31 12.24
CA SER A 249 1.45 0.69 11.67
C SER A 249 1.01 2.09 12.09
N LEU A 250 1.18 2.42 13.38
CA LEU A 250 0.92 3.77 13.89
C LEU A 250 1.84 4.81 13.23
N PHE A 251 3.14 4.50 13.14
CA PHE A 251 4.12 5.39 12.51
C PHE A 251 3.80 5.60 11.03
N ALA A 252 3.53 4.52 10.28
CA ALA A 252 3.26 4.58 8.85
C ALA A 252 2.05 5.46 8.51
N LEU A 253 1.05 5.49 9.39
CA LEU A 253 -0.23 6.15 9.12
C LEU A 253 -0.38 7.54 9.72
N TYR A 254 0.36 7.88 10.78
CA TYR A 254 0.33 9.20 11.42
C TYR A 254 1.63 10.00 11.27
N PHE A 255 2.72 9.38 10.80
CA PHE A 255 4.14 9.80 10.94
C PHE A 255 4.60 9.91 12.40
N ARG A 256 3.82 10.57 13.26
CA ARG A 256 4.02 10.63 14.70
C ARG A 256 2.65 10.66 15.39
N PRO A 257 2.14 9.52 15.88
CA PRO A 257 0.95 9.52 16.72
C PRO A 257 1.22 10.26 18.04
N SER A 258 0.16 10.60 18.79
CA SER A 258 0.25 11.30 20.08
C SER A 258 1.07 10.54 21.13
N VAL A 259 1.09 9.22 21.03
CA VAL A 259 1.81 8.28 21.90
C VAL A 259 3.29 8.07 21.52
N LEU A 260 3.81 8.83 20.55
CA LEU A 260 5.20 8.77 20.10
C LEU A 260 5.89 10.13 20.25
N ASP A 261 6.82 10.21 21.18
CA ASP A 261 7.74 11.35 21.29
C ASP A 261 9.02 11.10 20.49
N VAL A 262 9.60 12.20 19.98
CA VAL A 262 10.96 12.23 19.47
C VAL A 262 11.83 12.92 20.51
N ILE A 263 12.80 12.21 21.08
CA ILE A 263 13.69 12.76 22.11
C ILE A 263 14.76 13.67 21.49
N ALA A 264 15.28 14.60 22.29
CA ALA A 264 16.29 15.56 21.85
C ALA A 264 17.61 14.88 21.43
N TRP A 265 18.27 15.41 20.38
CA TRP A 265 19.43 14.79 19.74
C TRP A 265 20.62 14.58 20.67
N ASP A 266 20.88 15.50 21.59
CA ASP A 266 21.92 15.37 22.61
C ASP A 266 21.71 14.12 23.48
N ARG A 267 20.46 13.76 23.76
CA ARG A 267 20.11 12.53 24.46
C ARG A 267 20.24 11.31 23.56
N VAL A 268 19.79 11.40 22.29
CA VAL A 268 19.94 10.30 21.31
C VAL A 268 21.40 9.89 21.15
N PHE A 269 22.32 10.85 20.99
CA PHE A 269 23.74 10.55 20.85
C PHE A 269 24.33 9.93 22.12
N ARG A 270 23.92 10.41 23.32
CA ARG A 270 24.34 9.81 24.59
C ARG A 270 23.83 8.39 24.79
N ASP A 271 22.58 8.13 24.43
CA ASP A 271 21.96 6.80 24.55
C ASP A 271 22.54 5.82 23.52
N ALA A 272 22.90 6.29 22.31
CA ALA A 272 23.56 5.48 21.30
C ALA A 272 24.93 4.95 21.75
N LEU A 273 25.63 5.64 22.66
CA LEU A 273 26.88 5.13 23.25
C LEU A 273 26.66 3.86 24.08
N LYS A 274 25.45 3.70 24.65
CA LYS A 274 25.04 2.56 25.47
C LYS A 274 24.34 1.48 24.65
N ALA A 275 24.15 1.68 23.34
CA ALA A 275 23.48 0.71 22.49
C ALA A 275 24.36 -0.54 22.30
N PRO A 276 23.79 -1.76 22.45
CA PRO A 276 24.54 -3.01 22.30
C PRO A 276 24.99 -3.26 20.85
N GLU A 277 24.26 -2.71 19.87
CA GLU A 277 24.61 -2.78 18.45
C GLU A 277 24.73 -1.37 17.87
N ARG A 278 25.86 -1.08 17.22
CA ARG A 278 26.17 0.22 16.61
C ARG A 278 26.59 0.09 15.14
N SER A 279 26.12 -0.97 14.48
CA SER A 279 26.33 -1.21 13.05
C SER A 279 25.57 -0.18 12.21
N LYS A 280 25.88 -0.09 10.90
CA LYS A 280 25.07 0.70 9.95
C LYS A 280 23.60 0.24 9.91
N LYS A 281 23.36 -1.07 10.08
CA LYS A 281 22.02 -1.66 10.17
C LYS A 281 21.26 -1.13 11.40
N ALA A 282 21.95 -1.00 12.53
CA ALA A 282 21.39 -0.43 13.76
C ALA A 282 21.39 1.11 13.80
N TYR A 283 21.57 1.78 12.66
CA TYR A 283 21.75 3.24 12.59
C TYR A 283 22.79 3.78 13.58
N PHE A 284 23.90 3.06 13.75
CA PHE A 284 24.96 3.41 14.70
C PHE A 284 24.53 3.50 16.17
N GLY A 285 23.42 2.82 16.51
CA GLY A 285 22.81 2.85 17.85
C GLY A 285 21.81 3.99 18.05
N LEU A 286 21.57 4.82 17.03
CA LEU A 286 20.62 5.92 17.11
C LEU A 286 19.18 5.38 17.17
N PHE A 287 18.47 5.75 18.23
CA PHE A 287 17.07 5.41 18.43
C PHE A 287 16.34 6.62 19.04
N PRO A 288 15.71 7.47 18.21
CA PRO A 288 15.14 8.74 18.67
C PRO A 288 13.70 8.62 19.18
N PHE A 289 13.16 7.40 19.28
CA PHE A 289 11.75 7.16 19.55
C PHE A 289 11.50 6.88 21.02
N LYS A 290 10.49 7.51 21.60
CA LYS A 290 10.01 7.23 22.95
C LYS A 290 8.50 7.03 22.92
N TRP A 291 8.08 5.77 23.09
CA TRP A 291 6.68 5.39 23.12
C TRP A 291 6.08 5.58 24.52
N HIS A 292 4.86 6.10 24.59
CA HIS A 292 4.09 6.18 25.84
C HIS A 292 3.52 4.80 26.18
N PRO A 293 3.37 4.42 27.47
CA PRO A 293 2.92 3.08 27.85
C PRO A 293 1.57 2.64 27.27
N ASP A 294 0.68 3.59 26.98
CA ASP A 294 -0.67 3.38 26.45
C ASP A 294 -0.74 3.32 24.91
N TRP A 295 0.40 3.27 24.21
CA TRP A 295 0.47 3.17 22.74
C TRP A 295 -0.42 2.07 22.14
N LYS A 296 -0.65 0.98 22.89
CA LYS A 296 -1.49 -0.13 22.45
C LYS A 296 -2.95 0.28 22.24
N ARG A 297 -3.48 1.19 23.08
CA ARG A 297 -4.83 1.76 22.93
C ARG A 297 -4.96 2.52 21.61
N SER A 298 -3.96 3.33 21.25
CA SER A 298 -3.92 4.03 19.95
C SER A 298 -3.90 3.04 18.80
N PHE A 299 -3.11 1.96 18.87
CA PHE A 299 -3.13 0.89 17.85
C PHE A 299 -4.50 0.21 17.75
N ASP A 300 -5.12 -0.16 18.87
CA ASP A 300 -6.42 -0.84 18.87
C ASP A 300 -7.52 0.07 18.29
N ALA A 301 -7.47 1.36 18.61
CA ALA A 301 -8.34 2.36 18.04
C ALA A 301 -8.11 2.56 16.53
N LEU A 302 -6.86 2.59 16.07
CA LEU A 302 -6.50 2.65 14.65
C LEU A 302 -6.97 1.40 13.88
N ARG A 303 -6.71 0.20 14.42
CA ARG A 303 -7.09 -1.08 13.81
C ARG A 303 -8.60 -1.26 13.76
N GLY A 304 -9.32 -0.91 14.81
CA GLY A 304 -10.78 -1.04 14.87
C GLY A 304 -11.30 -2.43 14.57
N ASN A 305 -10.67 -3.46 15.13
CA ASN A 305 -10.99 -4.87 14.84
C ASN A 305 -10.89 -5.27 13.36
N GLY A 306 -9.97 -4.66 12.60
CA GLY A 306 -9.78 -4.95 11.18
C GLY A 306 -10.79 -4.25 10.28
N ARG A 307 -11.43 -3.17 10.77
CA ARG A 307 -12.33 -2.35 9.95
C ARG A 307 -11.59 -1.79 8.74
N LEU A 308 -12.36 -1.54 7.70
CA LEU A 308 -11.89 -0.78 6.55
C LEU A 308 -11.95 0.72 6.86
N PHE A 309 -10.91 1.47 6.51
CA PHE A 309 -10.87 2.92 6.66
C PHE A 309 -9.92 3.55 5.63
N VAL A 310 -10.10 4.85 5.39
CA VAL A 310 -9.13 5.64 4.61
C VAL A 310 -7.93 5.99 5.51
N ALA A 311 -6.70 5.83 5.03
CA ALA A 311 -5.51 6.18 5.81
C ALA A 311 -5.53 7.65 6.31
N PRO A 312 -5.14 7.95 7.57
CA PRO A 312 -5.15 9.31 8.13
C PRO A 312 -4.44 10.36 7.27
N ILE A 313 -3.32 9.98 6.65
CA ILE A 313 -2.57 10.82 5.70
C ILE A 313 -3.47 11.24 4.52
N LEU A 314 -4.21 10.30 3.93
CA LEU A 314 -5.14 10.60 2.83
C LEU A 314 -6.31 11.45 3.31
N GLN A 315 -6.84 11.19 4.52
CA GLN A 315 -7.95 11.97 5.07
C GLN A 315 -7.57 13.44 5.26
N THR A 316 -6.34 13.69 5.71
CA THR A 316 -5.90 15.02 6.17
C THR A 316 -5.22 15.82 5.08
N LEU A 317 -4.46 15.17 4.19
CA LEU A 317 -3.59 15.86 3.24
C LEU A 317 -4.08 15.77 1.80
N ILE A 318 -5.04 14.89 1.48
CA ILE A 318 -5.44 14.62 0.09
C ILE A 318 -6.95 14.73 -0.13
N LEU A 319 -7.74 13.77 0.37
CA LEU A 319 -9.14 13.62 -0.02
C LEU A 319 -10.04 14.75 0.49
N ASN A 320 -9.62 15.45 1.55
CA ASN A 320 -10.30 16.65 2.03
C ASN A 320 -10.17 17.87 1.09
N ARG A 321 -9.39 17.79 0.00
CA ARG A 321 -9.36 18.82 -1.06
C ARG A 321 -10.49 18.67 -2.06
N ALA A 322 -11.11 17.49 -2.12
CA ALA A 322 -12.15 17.18 -3.08
C ALA A 322 -13.22 16.26 -2.45
N PRO A 323 -13.90 16.70 -1.37
CA PRO A 323 -14.85 15.87 -0.64
C PRO A 323 -16.01 15.40 -1.53
N ARG A 324 -16.60 16.29 -2.34
CA ARG A 324 -17.71 15.95 -3.24
C ARG A 324 -17.31 14.93 -4.29
N GLU A 325 -16.17 15.15 -4.93
CA GLU A 325 -15.63 14.29 -5.98
C GLU A 325 -15.28 12.91 -5.40
N THR A 326 -14.68 12.87 -4.21
CA THR A 326 -14.34 11.63 -3.49
C THR A 326 -15.59 10.86 -3.10
N ILE A 327 -16.59 11.52 -2.51
CA ILE A 327 -17.85 10.86 -2.12
C ILE A 327 -18.62 10.36 -3.35
N ASN A 328 -18.68 11.14 -4.44
CA ASN A 328 -19.33 10.71 -5.67
C ASN A 328 -18.65 9.47 -6.26
N TRP A 329 -17.31 9.45 -6.28
CA TRP A 329 -16.55 8.29 -6.72
C TRP A 329 -16.80 7.08 -5.81
N ALA A 330 -16.76 7.25 -4.48
CA ALA A 330 -17.05 6.17 -3.54
C ALA A 330 -18.48 5.62 -3.76
N ASN A 331 -19.47 6.49 -3.94
CA ASN A 331 -20.84 6.10 -4.28
C ASN A 331 -20.89 5.30 -5.60
N LYS A 332 -20.15 5.72 -6.63
CA LYS A 332 -20.06 4.99 -7.90
C LYS A 332 -19.45 3.59 -7.70
N VAL A 333 -18.35 3.48 -6.96
CA VAL A 333 -17.75 2.17 -6.63
C VAL A 333 -18.76 1.29 -5.89
N THR A 334 -19.54 1.86 -4.98
CA THR A 334 -20.51 1.11 -4.18
C THR A 334 -21.77 0.69 -4.94
N SER A 335 -21.93 1.14 -6.19
CA SER A 335 -22.99 0.65 -7.08
C SER A 335 -22.71 -0.76 -7.61
N TRP A 336 -21.48 -1.25 -7.45
CA TRP A 336 -21.08 -2.60 -7.80
C TRP A 336 -21.31 -3.60 -6.68
N ASP A 337 -21.47 -4.87 -7.04
CA ASP A 337 -21.57 -5.99 -6.11
C ASP A 337 -20.20 -6.64 -5.90
N PHE A 338 -19.44 -6.17 -4.90
CA PHE A 338 -18.21 -6.82 -4.46
C PHE A 338 -18.33 -7.33 -3.02
N GLN A 339 -17.62 -8.41 -2.72
CA GLN A 339 -17.58 -9.04 -1.40
C GLN A 339 -16.16 -9.09 -0.81
N TRP A 340 -15.17 -8.87 -1.66
CA TRP A 340 -13.75 -8.89 -1.32
C TRP A 340 -13.07 -7.62 -1.82
N ILE A 341 -12.12 -7.12 -1.05
CA ILE A 341 -11.28 -5.98 -1.41
C ILE A 341 -9.81 -6.40 -1.31
N ILE A 342 -9.03 -6.11 -2.34
CA ILE A 342 -7.58 -6.29 -2.37
C ILE A 342 -6.93 -4.90 -2.47
N PRO A 343 -6.48 -4.31 -1.35
CA PRO A 343 -5.69 -3.09 -1.37
C PRO A 343 -4.23 -3.38 -1.67
N CYS A 344 -3.47 -2.35 -2.07
CA CYS A 344 -2.05 -2.49 -2.36
C CYS A 344 -1.15 -2.49 -1.11
N HIS A 345 -1.70 -2.16 0.05
CA HIS A 345 -0.99 -2.10 1.33
C HIS A 345 -1.74 -2.84 2.45
N PHE A 346 -1.01 -3.25 3.48
CA PHE A 346 -1.53 -3.92 4.69
C PHE A 346 -2.30 -5.23 4.39
N ASP A 347 -3.46 -5.43 5.05
CA ASP A 347 -4.21 -6.69 5.02
C ASP A 347 -4.80 -7.00 3.64
N SER A 348 -4.83 -8.29 3.27
CA SER A 348 -5.43 -8.74 2.01
C SER A 348 -5.56 -10.29 1.94
N PRO A 349 -6.65 -10.81 1.33
CA PRO A 349 -7.85 -10.08 0.90
C PRO A 349 -8.72 -9.70 2.12
N ILE A 350 -9.49 -8.63 1.99
CA ILE A 350 -10.40 -8.13 3.04
C ILE A 350 -11.83 -8.50 2.64
N LYS A 351 -12.56 -9.21 3.51
CA LYS A 351 -13.99 -9.45 3.32
C LYS A 351 -14.78 -8.20 3.72
N ALA A 352 -15.40 -7.53 2.76
CA ALA A 352 -16.14 -6.31 3.00
C ALA A 352 -17.22 -6.08 1.93
N ALA A 353 -18.39 -5.62 2.37
CA ALA A 353 -19.49 -5.23 1.50
C ALA A 353 -19.38 -3.76 1.03
N PRO A 354 -20.10 -3.36 -0.03
CA PRO A 354 -20.08 -1.98 -0.53
C PRO A 354 -20.41 -0.94 0.54
N GLN A 355 -21.32 -1.24 1.45
CA GLN A 355 -21.68 -0.32 2.53
C GLN A 355 -20.50 -0.04 3.47
N GLN A 356 -19.69 -1.04 3.78
CA GLN A 356 -18.48 -0.89 4.62
C GLN A 356 -17.41 -0.08 3.87
N PHE A 357 -17.28 -0.28 2.55
CA PHE A 357 -16.43 0.58 1.71
C PHE A 357 -16.88 2.03 1.77
N ARG A 358 -18.17 2.31 1.59
CA ARG A 358 -18.69 3.68 1.62
C ARG A 358 -18.49 4.34 2.98
N GLN A 359 -18.65 3.58 4.07
CA GLN A 359 -18.49 4.05 5.43
C GLN A 359 -17.07 4.54 5.71
N ALA A 360 -16.03 3.95 5.09
CA ALA A 360 -14.65 4.42 5.23
C ALA A 360 -14.46 5.91 4.86
N PHE A 361 -15.32 6.44 3.98
CA PHE A 361 -15.26 7.83 3.49
C PHE A 361 -16.12 8.82 4.28
N SER A 362 -16.83 8.39 5.33
CA SER A 362 -17.74 9.27 6.10
C SER A 362 -17.02 10.42 6.83
N PHE A 363 -15.68 10.39 6.93
CA PHE A 363 -14.89 11.48 7.49
C PHE A 363 -15.02 12.80 6.71
N LEU A 364 -15.49 12.75 5.46
CA LEU A 364 -15.74 13.90 4.58
C LEU A 364 -17.12 14.54 4.78
N GLU A 365 -17.96 14.01 5.68
CA GLU A 365 -19.34 14.47 5.92
C GLU A 365 -19.45 15.19 7.27
N LYS A 366 -20.29 16.23 7.36
CA LYS A 366 -20.54 16.99 8.60
C LYS A 366 -21.23 16.13 9.66
N GLN A 367 -22.13 15.23 9.22
CA GLN A 367 -22.76 14.21 10.04
C GLN A 367 -22.44 12.84 9.43
N PRO A 368 -21.43 12.12 9.95
CA PRO A 368 -21.16 10.76 9.51
C PRO A 368 -22.43 9.94 9.67
N ALA A 369 -22.87 9.22 8.64
CA ALA A 369 -24.16 8.51 8.63
C ALA A 369 -24.34 7.48 9.78
N VAL A 370 -23.29 7.22 10.56
CA VAL A 370 -23.33 6.44 11.81
C VAL A 370 -24.03 7.19 12.95
N ASN A 371 -23.96 8.52 12.99
CA ASN A 371 -24.72 9.35 13.94
C ASN A 371 -26.22 9.45 13.61
N ALA A 372 -26.62 9.06 12.39
CA ALA A 372 -28.01 9.08 11.93
C ALA A 372 -28.74 7.72 12.07
N GLY A 373 -28.10 6.70 12.70
CA GLY A 373 -28.71 5.39 12.93
C GLY A 373 -28.90 4.52 11.67
N LEU A 374 -28.34 4.92 10.53
CA LEU A 374 -28.49 4.22 9.24
C LEU A 374 -27.54 3.02 9.08
N PHE A 375 -26.53 2.89 9.94
CA PHE A 375 -25.53 1.82 9.88
C PHE A 375 -25.29 1.23 11.27
N SER A 376 -25.59 -0.06 11.46
CA SER A 376 -25.24 -0.80 12.67
C SER A 376 -23.80 -1.32 12.57
N SER A 377 -22.79 -0.53 12.97
CA SER A 377 -21.48 -1.09 13.37
C SER A 377 -20.53 -0.05 13.97
N ASN A 378 -19.66 -0.54 14.84
CA ASN A 378 -18.60 0.13 15.62
C ASN A 378 -17.66 1.07 14.82
N SER A 379 -18.14 2.18 14.28
CA SER A 379 -17.26 3.24 13.76
C SER A 379 -16.74 4.07 14.94
N PHE A 380 -15.73 3.55 15.63
CA PHE A 380 -14.93 4.43 16.46
C PHE A 380 -14.21 5.40 15.52
N PRO A 381 -14.43 6.73 15.62
CA PRO A 381 -13.60 7.68 14.90
C PRO A 381 -12.15 7.42 15.28
N LEU A 382 -11.25 7.59 14.31
CA LEU A 382 -9.82 7.50 14.56
C LEU A 382 -9.44 8.53 15.66
N PRO A 383 -8.49 8.22 16.56
CA PRO A 383 -8.16 9.12 17.67
C PRO A 383 -7.73 10.50 17.17
N GLU A 384 -8.50 11.54 17.51
CA GLU A 384 -8.25 12.90 17.03
C GLU A 384 -6.88 13.44 17.47
N GLU A 385 -6.40 13.03 18.64
CA GLU A 385 -5.06 13.35 19.15
C GLU A 385 -3.93 12.88 18.23
N ASP A 386 -4.08 11.73 17.56
CA ASP A 386 -3.05 11.17 16.68
C ASP A 386 -2.90 11.93 15.34
N PHE A 387 -3.90 12.74 14.97
CA PHE A 387 -3.85 13.58 13.77
C PHE A 387 -3.03 14.86 13.93
N LYS A 388 -2.58 15.20 15.14
CA LYS A 388 -1.97 16.51 15.42
C LYS A 388 -0.84 16.86 14.45
N LEU A 389 0.13 15.97 14.24
CA LEU A 389 1.24 16.24 13.32
C LEU A 389 0.76 16.41 11.87
N LEU A 390 -0.20 15.59 11.42
CA LEU A 390 -0.74 15.71 10.06
C LEU A 390 -1.44 17.06 9.86
N ARG A 391 -2.18 17.55 10.85
CA ARG A 391 -2.80 18.88 10.81
C ARG A 391 -1.77 20.01 10.86
N ASP A 392 -0.71 19.86 11.65
CA ASP A 392 0.39 20.85 11.69
C ASP A 392 1.10 20.94 10.32
N ILE A 393 1.34 19.79 9.67
CA ILE A 393 1.87 19.72 8.30
C ILE A 393 0.90 20.39 7.32
N ASP A 394 -0.37 20.04 7.38
CA ASP A 394 -1.42 20.61 6.52
C ASP A 394 -1.48 22.14 6.62
N ALA A 395 -1.54 22.65 7.86
CA ALA A 395 -1.56 24.09 8.14
C ALA A 395 -0.29 24.78 7.63
N GLY A 396 0.88 24.15 7.78
CA GLY A 396 2.14 24.63 7.22
C GLY A 396 2.08 24.73 5.70
N LEU A 397 1.72 23.65 5.01
CA LEU A 397 1.64 23.61 3.55
C LEU A 397 0.63 24.63 2.99
N ASN A 398 -0.52 24.78 3.64
CA ASN A 398 -1.53 25.79 3.28
C ASN A 398 -1.01 27.22 3.50
N LYS A 399 -0.35 27.49 4.64
CA LYS A 399 0.22 28.81 4.95
C LYS A 399 1.25 29.27 3.90
N PHE A 400 2.01 28.34 3.34
CA PHE A 400 2.99 28.61 2.28
C PHE A 400 2.41 28.50 0.86
N GLY A 401 1.12 28.25 0.71
CA GLY A 401 0.46 28.12 -0.60
C GLY A 401 0.96 26.92 -1.43
N ILE A 402 1.57 25.92 -0.79
CA ILE A 402 2.13 24.74 -1.47
C ILE A 402 1.00 23.81 -1.90
N VAL A 403 -0.04 23.66 -1.08
CA VAL A 403 -1.21 22.84 -1.39
C VAL A 403 -2.49 23.69 -1.26
N PRO A 404 -3.55 23.37 -2.02
CA PRO A 404 -4.85 24.01 -1.83
C PRO A 404 -5.39 23.74 -0.42
N PRO A 405 -6.16 24.67 0.18
CA PRO A 405 -6.80 24.43 1.47
C PRO A 405 -7.82 23.29 1.38
N ALA A 406 -8.10 22.65 2.52
CA ALA A 406 -9.21 21.71 2.63
C ALA A 406 -10.54 22.41 2.31
N LYS A 407 -11.44 21.70 1.61
CA LYS A 407 -12.80 22.17 1.34
C LYS A 407 -13.72 21.79 2.50
N GLU A 408 -14.88 22.45 2.59
CA GLU A 408 -15.90 22.07 3.57
C GLU A 408 -16.34 20.61 3.40
N LYS A 409 -16.53 19.94 4.54
CA LYS A 409 -17.22 18.65 4.59
C LYS A 409 -18.64 18.80 4.04
N LEU A 410 -19.16 17.73 3.44
CA LEU A 410 -20.52 17.70 2.86
C LEU A 410 -21.60 17.68 3.93
#